data_AF-A0A099VCT9-F1
#
_entry.id   AF-A0A099VCT9-F1
#
_cell.length_a   1.000
_cell.length_b   1.000
_cell.length_c   1.000
_cell.angle_alpha   90.00
_cell.angle_beta   90.00
_cell.angle_gamma   90.00
#
_symmetry.space_group_name_H-M   'P 1'
#
loop_
_entity.id
_entity.type
_entity.pdbx_description
1 polymer ?
#
loop_
_entity_poly.entity_id
_entity_poly.type
_entity_poly.pdbx_seq_one_letter_code
_entity_poly.pdbx_strand_id
1 'polypeptide(L)'
;MRDKIKEAYVRGMCIDDICTTLNISRGNFYYHKKEDLKRGINWDILALNKERDIESIREKEARFLKTLILSFEKFIEKSEELEPETIEKLHKYAETYWKLKAPQKNDVFASRKQSEDIARKTIEGIAKLALQEQNEAVVQFLSQNAELIIQTIFKEHK
;
A
#
# COMPACT_ATOMS: atom_id res chain seq x y z
N MET A 1 -19.13 19.34 -3.79
CA MET A 1 -18.06 19.54 -2.79
C MET A 1 -17.75 18.25 -2.05
N ARG A 2 -18.75 17.63 -1.40
CA ARG A 2 -18.64 16.34 -0.68
C ARG A 2 -17.88 15.23 -1.43
N ASP A 3 -18.21 14.98 -2.70
CA ASP A 3 -17.56 13.90 -3.47
C ASP A 3 -16.08 14.17 -3.77
N LYS A 4 -15.68 15.44 -3.97
CA LYS A 4 -14.27 15.81 -4.19
C LYS A 4 -13.43 15.58 -2.93
N ILE A 5 -14.01 15.87 -1.75
CA ILE A 5 -13.37 15.63 -0.45
C ILE A 5 -13.19 14.12 -0.23
N LYS A 6 -14.26 13.34 -0.47
CA LYS A 6 -14.27 11.88 -0.40
C LYS A 6 -13.22 11.26 -1.32
N GLU A 7 -13.17 11.70 -2.58
CA GLU A 7 -12.24 11.17 -3.57
C GLU A 7 -10.78 11.53 -3.25
N ALA A 8 -10.51 12.73 -2.71
CA ALA A 8 -9.18 13.12 -2.27
C ALA A 8 -8.72 12.28 -1.07
N TYR A 9 -9.63 12.00 -0.13
CA TYR A 9 -9.36 11.16 1.03
C TYR A 9 -9.13 9.70 0.65
N VAL A 10 -9.99 9.12 -0.18
CA VAL A 10 -9.86 7.74 -0.68
C VAL A 10 -8.63 7.58 -1.59
N ARG A 11 -8.07 8.67 -2.12
CA ARG A 11 -6.78 8.70 -2.83
C ARG A 11 -5.56 8.73 -1.89
N GLY A 12 -5.75 8.84 -0.58
CA GLY A 12 -4.66 8.84 0.39
C GLY A 12 -4.04 10.22 0.66
N MET A 13 -4.68 11.33 0.24
CA MET A 13 -4.19 12.66 0.63
C MET A 13 -4.38 12.90 2.13
N CYS A 14 -3.43 13.59 2.75
CA CYS A 14 -3.53 14.01 4.14
C CYS A 14 -4.71 14.97 4.33
N ILE A 15 -5.41 14.86 5.47
CA ILE A 15 -6.57 15.70 5.80
C ILE A 15 -6.22 17.19 5.74
N ASP A 16 -4.99 17.56 6.15
CA ASP A 16 -4.51 18.94 6.14
C ASP A 16 -4.31 19.48 4.73
N ASP A 17 -3.78 18.65 3.83
CA ASP A 17 -3.61 18.98 2.43
C ASP A 17 -4.97 19.09 1.73
N ILE A 18 -5.92 18.23 2.08
CA ILE A 18 -7.30 18.29 1.57
C ILE A 18 -7.97 19.59 2.02
N CYS A 19 -7.84 19.95 3.30
CA CYS A 19 -8.41 21.17 3.86
C CYS A 19 -7.82 22.43 3.20
N THR A 20 -6.51 22.44 2.97
CA THR A 20 -5.80 23.54 2.32
C THR A 20 -6.16 23.64 0.84
N THR A 21 -6.16 22.52 0.11
CA THR A 21 -6.40 22.46 -1.33
C THR A 21 -7.85 22.80 -1.70
N LEU A 22 -8.81 22.36 -0.87
CA LEU A 22 -10.24 22.58 -1.12
C LEU A 22 -10.79 23.80 -0.38
N ASN A 23 -9.94 24.53 0.35
CA ASN A 23 -10.29 25.67 1.19
C ASN A 23 -11.47 25.37 2.13
N ILE A 24 -11.37 24.26 2.87
CA ILE A 24 -12.38 23.82 3.83
C ILE A 24 -11.75 23.67 5.22
N SER A 25 -12.55 23.86 6.27
CA SER A 25 -12.11 23.58 7.63
C SER A 25 -12.13 22.07 7.92
N ARG A 26 -11.29 21.61 8.86
CA ARG A 26 -11.32 20.23 9.37
C ARG A 26 -12.71 19.85 9.89
N GLY A 27 -13.43 20.78 10.53
CA GLY A 27 -14.81 20.56 10.97
C GLY A 27 -15.77 20.23 9.82
N ASN A 28 -15.61 20.89 8.67
CA ASN A 28 -16.38 20.62 7.46
C ASN A 28 -16.03 19.26 6.85
N PHE A 29 -14.75 18.89 6.83
CA PHE A 29 -14.30 17.54 6.44
C PHE A 29 -14.98 16.44 7.26
N TYR A 30 -14.92 16.53 8.59
CA TYR A 30 -15.54 15.54 9.48
C TYR A 30 -17.06 15.53 9.42
N TYR A 31 -17.69 16.69 9.20
CA TYR A 31 -19.13 16.78 8.96
C TYR A 31 -19.53 15.94 7.74
N HIS A 32 -18.84 16.12 6.61
CA HIS A 32 -19.10 15.36 5.40
C HIS A 32 -18.83 13.86 5.55
N LYS A 33 -17.72 13.49 6.21
CA LYS A 33 -17.40 12.09 6.53
C LYS A 33 -18.48 11.44 7.40
N LYS A 34 -18.97 12.14 8.42
CA LYS A 34 -20.03 11.66 9.33
C LYS A 34 -21.39 11.54 8.64
N GLU A 35 -21.74 12.48 7.76
CA GLU A 35 -22.98 12.43 6.99
C GLU A 35 -23.00 11.26 5.98
N ASP A 36 -21.89 10.99 5.30
CA ASP A 36 -21.79 9.81 4.42
C ASP A 36 -21.76 8.50 5.21
N LEU A 37 -21.16 8.48 6.40
CA LEU A 37 -21.19 7.31 7.28
C LEU A 37 -22.63 6.97 7.70
N LYS A 38 -23.46 7.97 8.03
CA LYS A 38 -24.90 7.77 8.32
C LYS A 38 -25.68 7.20 7.13
N ARG A 39 -25.20 7.45 5.91
CA ARG A 39 -25.77 6.93 4.65
C ARG A 39 -25.18 5.56 4.28
N GLY A 40 -24.39 4.95 5.16
CA GLY A 40 -23.76 3.65 4.94
C GLY A 40 -22.49 3.69 4.09
N ILE A 41 -21.97 4.88 3.75
CA ILE A 41 -20.76 5.05 2.95
C ILE A 41 -19.57 5.28 3.89
N ASN A 42 -18.86 4.21 4.22
CA ASN A 42 -17.67 4.29 5.07
C ASN A 42 -16.42 4.62 4.24
N TRP A 43 -15.94 5.87 4.33
CA TRP A 43 -14.78 6.34 3.59
C TRP A 43 -13.48 5.63 3.98
N ASP A 44 -13.35 5.19 5.22
CA ASP A 44 -12.17 4.48 5.73
C ASP A 44 -12.07 3.09 5.10
N ILE A 45 -13.21 2.38 5.00
CA ILE A 45 -13.29 1.10 4.29
C ILE A 45 -13.03 1.27 2.79
N LEU A 46 -13.50 2.36 2.19
CA LEU A 46 -13.24 2.66 0.77
C LEU A 46 -11.76 2.95 0.49
N ALA A 47 -11.08 3.67 1.39
CA ALA A 47 -9.64 3.91 1.30
C ALA A 47 -8.85 2.60 1.45
N LEU A 48 -9.19 1.77 2.44
CA LEU A 48 -8.58 0.47 2.68
C LEU A 48 -8.76 -0.51 1.51
N ASN A 49 -9.95 -0.55 0.91
CA ASN A 49 -10.21 -1.42 -0.24
C ASN A 49 -9.47 -0.98 -1.51
N LYS A 50 -9.11 0.31 -1.63
CA LYS A 50 -8.30 0.79 -2.74
C LYS A 50 -6.82 0.45 -2.58
N GLU A 51 -6.30 0.41 -1.35
CA GLU A 51 -4.94 -0.09 -1.09
C GLU A 51 -4.79 -1.58 -1.43
N ARG A 52 -5.89 -2.35 -1.46
CA ARG A 52 -5.89 -3.75 -1.94
C ARG A 52 -5.69 -3.92 -3.46
N ASP A 53 -5.64 -2.84 -4.24
CA ASP A 53 -5.26 -2.85 -5.68
C ASP A 53 -3.77 -3.23 -5.90
N ILE A 54 -3.00 -3.46 -4.83
CA ILE A 54 -1.69 -4.15 -4.86
C ILE A 54 -1.80 -5.52 -5.54
N GLU A 55 -2.93 -6.20 -5.43
CA GLU A 55 -3.18 -7.47 -6.12
C GLU A 55 -3.20 -7.28 -7.65
N SER A 56 -3.75 -6.17 -8.16
CA SER A 56 -3.67 -5.84 -9.59
C SER A 56 -2.28 -5.40 -10.03
N ILE A 57 -1.44 -4.87 -9.14
CA ILE A 57 -0.02 -4.64 -9.40
C ILE A 57 0.72 -5.98 -9.56
N ARG A 58 0.46 -6.96 -8.68
CA ARG A 58 1.05 -8.31 -8.78
C ARG A 58 0.59 -9.04 -10.04
N GLU A 59 -0.67 -8.91 -10.43
CA GLU A 59 -1.17 -9.48 -11.69
C GLU A 59 -0.52 -8.85 -12.93
N LYS A 60 -0.31 -7.53 -12.92
CA LYS A 60 0.42 -6.81 -13.99
C LYS A 60 1.87 -7.27 -14.06
N GLU A 61 2.52 -7.50 -12.93
CA GLU A 61 3.87 -8.03 -12.85
C GLU A 61 3.95 -9.47 -13.40
N ALA A 62 3.05 -10.35 -12.98
CA ALA A 62 2.98 -11.72 -13.49
C ALA A 62 2.76 -11.75 -15.01
N ARG A 63 1.89 -10.87 -15.53
CA ARG A 63 1.63 -10.73 -16.97
C ARG A 63 2.85 -10.21 -17.72
N PHE A 64 3.59 -9.27 -17.15
CA PHE A 64 4.84 -8.75 -17.72
C PHE A 64 5.91 -9.84 -17.81
N LEU A 65 6.16 -10.59 -16.72
CA LEU A 65 7.14 -11.69 -16.71
C LEU A 65 6.77 -12.79 -17.70
N LYS A 66 5.49 -13.16 -17.77
CA LYS A 66 5.01 -14.11 -18.77
C LYS A 66 5.27 -13.61 -20.20
N THR A 67 5.04 -12.32 -20.45
CA THR A 67 5.30 -11.71 -21.76
C THR A 67 6.79 -11.69 -22.08
N LEU A 68 7.65 -11.44 -21.08
CA LEU A 68 9.10 -11.47 -21.21
C LEU A 68 9.60 -12.87 -21.60
N ILE A 69 9.16 -13.91 -20.89
CA ILE A 69 9.52 -15.30 -21.18
C ILE A 69 9.07 -15.69 -22.59
N LEU A 70 7.82 -15.38 -22.95
CA LEU A 70 7.31 -15.68 -24.29
C LEU A 70 8.05 -14.91 -25.39
N SER A 71 8.47 -13.67 -25.13
CA SER A 71 9.27 -12.89 -26.07
C SER A 71 10.66 -13.48 -26.24
N PHE A 72 11.24 -14.03 -25.17
CA PHE A 72 12.53 -14.70 -25.19
C PHE A 72 12.47 -16.03 -25.94
N GLU A 73 11.46 -16.86 -25.68
CA GLU A 73 11.24 -18.13 -26.39
C GLU A 73 11.06 -17.89 -27.90
N LYS A 74 10.20 -16.93 -28.28
CA LYS A 74 9.99 -16.55 -29.68
C LYS A 74 11.24 -15.95 -30.34
N PHE A 75 12.07 -15.29 -29.55
CA PHE A 75 13.32 -14.71 -30.03
C PHE A 75 14.34 -15.82 -30.31
N ILE A 76 14.51 -16.78 -29.40
CA ILE A 76 15.35 -17.97 -29.60
C ILE A 76 14.88 -18.80 -30.79
N GLU A 77 13.57 -19.04 -30.94
CA GLU A 77 13.03 -19.81 -32.07
C GLU A 77 13.32 -19.18 -33.43
N LYS A 78 13.57 -17.87 -33.49
CA LYS A 78 13.79 -17.12 -34.74
C LYS A 78 15.26 -16.80 -35.02
N SER A 79 16.15 -17.10 -34.09
CA SER A 79 17.58 -16.82 -34.22
C SER A 79 18.32 -18.13 -34.42
N GLU A 80 18.63 -18.47 -35.68
CA GLU A 80 19.49 -19.62 -36.02
C GLU A 80 20.93 -19.44 -35.49
N GLU A 81 21.43 -18.20 -35.47
CA GLU A 81 22.68 -17.80 -34.81
C GLU A 81 22.46 -16.51 -33.99
N LEU A 82 23.01 -16.50 -32.77
CA LEU A 82 22.93 -15.35 -31.87
C LEU A 82 24.13 -14.43 -32.12
N GLU A 83 23.93 -13.41 -32.95
CA GLU A 83 24.94 -12.39 -33.21
C GLU A 83 25.33 -11.63 -31.91
N PRO A 84 26.62 -11.26 -31.73
CA PRO A 84 27.12 -10.64 -30.50
C PRO A 84 26.35 -9.39 -30.04
N GLU A 85 25.94 -8.53 -30.98
CA GLU A 85 25.15 -7.33 -30.68
C GLU A 85 23.79 -7.65 -30.05
N THR A 86 23.22 -8.80 -30.42
CA THR A 86 21.90 -9.19 -29.94
C THR A 86 21.97 -9.80 -28.55
N ILE A 87 23.04 -10.55 -28.27
CA ILE A 87 23.39 -11.02 -26.92
C ILE A 87 23.60 -9.81 -25.98
N GLU A 88 24.25 -8.76 -26.46
CA GLU A 88 24.51 -7.57 -25.64
C GLU A 88 23.23 -6.78 -25.32
N LYS A 89 22.31 -6.65 -26.29
CA LYS A 89 20.99 -6.05 -26.04
C LYS A 89 20.21 -6.86 -24.99
N LEU A 90 20.21 -8.19 -25.11
CA LEU A 90 19.58 -9.08 -24.14
C LEU A 90 20.17 -8.94 -22.74
N HIS A 91 21.49 -8.87 -22.63
CA HIS A 91 22.18 -8.65 -21.36
C HIS A 91 21.75 -7.32 -20.73
N LYS A 92 21.76 -6.22 -21.49
CA LYS A 92 21.34 -4.90 -20.98
C LYS A 92 19.90 -4.90 -20.46
N TYR A 93 18.99 -5.59 -21.12
CA TYR A 93 17.61 -5.71 -20.67
C TYR A 93 17.45 -6.59 -19.42
N ALA A 94 18.13 -7.75 -19.36
CA ALA A 94 18.12 -8.63 -18.19
C ALA A 94 18.78 -7.98 -16.96
N GLU A 95 19.85 -7.22 -17.15
CA GLU A 95 20.53 -6.46 -16.10
C GLU A 95 19.65 -5.32 -15.58
N THR A 96 18.93 -4.62 -16.46
CA THR A 96 17.96 -3.59 -16.06
C THR A 96 16.80 -4.20 -15.25
N TYR A 97 16.28 -5.35 -15.67
CA TYR A 97 15.28 -6.11 -14.90
C TYR A 97 15.83 -6.55 -13.53
N TRP A 98 17.06 -7.08 -13.50
CA TRP A 98 17.70 -7.45 -12.25
C TRP A 98 17.92 -6.25 -11.35
N LYS A 99 18.30 -5.07 -11.85
CA LYS A 99 18.41 -3.84 -11.05
C LYS A 99 17.06 -3.36 -10.50
N LEU A 100 15.97 -3.59 -11.24
CA LEU A 100 14.60 -3.30 -10.80
C LEU A 100 14.10 -4.30 -9.74
N LYS A 101 14.50 -5.58 -9.83
CA LYS A 101 14.06 -6.68 -8.95
C LYS A 101 15.02 -7.02 -7.82
N ALA A 102 16.28 -6.59 -7.92
CA ALA A 102 17.31 -6.82 -6.92
C ALA A 102 16.79 -6.28 -5.59
N PRO A 103 16.99 -6.99 -4.48
CA PRO A 103 16.53 -6.54 -3.18
C PRO A 103 17.26 -5.22 -2.86
N GLN A 104 16.61 -4.11 -3.20
CA GLN A 104 16.84 -2.86 -2.50
C GLN A 104 16.48 -3.13 -1.03
N LYS A 105 16.96 -2.32 -0.09
CA LYS A 105 16.71 -2.49 1.36
C LYS A 105 15.22 -2.63 1.78
N ASN A 106 14.29 -2.56 0.83
CA ASN A 106 12.87 -2.89 0.87
C ASN A 106 12.57 -4.37 0.52
N ASP A 107 13.42 -5.31 0.93
CA ASP A 107 13.19 -6.75 0.78
C ASP A 107 11.90 -7.16 1.51
N VAL A 108 11.11 -8.12 1.03
CA VAL A 108 9.77 -8.44 1.59
C VAL A 108 9.84 -8.84 3.07
N PHE A 109 10.98 -9.38 3.51
CA PHE A 109 11.28 -9.64 4.92
C PHE A 109 11.61 -8.37 5.72
N ALA A 110 12.36 -7.44 5.13
CA ALA A 110 12.61 -6.12 5.71
C ALA A 110 11.33 -5.28 5.74
N SER A 111 10.48 -5.38 4.71
CA SER A 111 9.19 -4.72 4.63
C SER A 111 8.19 -5.31 5.61
N ARG A 112 8.19 -6.64 5.85
CA ARG A 112 7.35 -7.25 6.89
C ARG A 112 7.76 -6.76 8.28
N LYS A 113 9.05 -6.79 8.60
CA LYS A 113 9.54 -6.27 9.89
C LYS A 113 9.25 -4.78 10.03
N GLN A 114 9.41 -4.02 8.96
CA GLN A 114 9.06 -2.60 8.92
C GLN A 114 7.54 -2.37 9.07
N SER A 115 6.69 -3.22 8.48
CA SER A 115 5.24 -3.18 8.64
C SER A 115 4.80 -3.55 10.06
N GLU A 116 5.44 -4.54 10.68
CA GLU A 116 5.24 -4.90 12.08
C GLU A 116 5.66 -3.76 13.01
N ASP A 117 6.82 -3.13 12.75
CA ASP A 117 7.29 -1.96 13.50
C ASP A 117 6.37 -0.73 13.31
N ILE A 118 5.84 -0.52 12.10
CA ILE A 118 4.85 0.53 11.83
C ILE A 118 3.57 0.24 12.60
N ALA A 119 3.05 -1.00 12.57
CA ALA A 119 1.86 -1.37 13.32
C ALA A 119 2.03 -1.16 14.82
N ARG A 120 3.19 -1.54 15.39
CA ARG A 120 3.54 -1.26 16.79
C ARG A 120 3.53 0.24 17.09
N LYS A 121 4.21 1.05 16.26
CA LYS A 121 4.24 2.51 16.41
C LYS A 121 2.87 3.16 16.27
N THR A 122 2.00 2.63 15.42
CA THR A 122 0.62 3.10 15.28
C THR A 122 -0.19 2.80 16.54
N ILE A 123 -0.11 1.58 17.08
CA ILE A 123 -0.76 1.21 18.34
C ILE A 123 -0.27 2.11 19.49
N GLU A 124 1.03 2.35 19.58
CA GLU A 124 1.61 3.30 20.55
C GLU A 124 1.12 4.73 20.35
N GLY A 125 1.02 5.19 19.10
CA GLY A 125 0.49 6.52 18.78
C GLY A 125 -0.96 6.69 19.22
N ILE A 126 -1.80 5.68 18.97
CA ILE A 126 -3.20 5.67 19.40
C ILE A 126 -3.29 5.63 20.94
N ALA A 127 -2.46 4.82 21.59
CA ALA A 127 -2.42 4.76 23.06
C ALA A 127 -2.00 6.11 23.68
N LYS A 128 -1.04 6.83 23.07
CA LYS A 128 -0.63 8.17 23.50
C LYS A 128 -1.75 9.20 23.31
N LEU A 129 -2.47 9.15 22.19
CA LEU A 129 -3.63 10.02 21.96
C LEU A 129 -4.75 9.72 22.97
N ALA A 130 -5.03 8.45 23.23
CA ALA A 130 -6.02 8.02 24.21
C ALA A 130 -5.64 8.47 25.64
N LEU A 131 -4.35 8.42 26.00
CA LEU A 131 -3.85 8.97 27.26
C LEU A 131 -4.06 10.49 27.36
N GLN A 132 -3.79 11.23 26.28
CA GLN A 132 -4.03 12.68 26.23
C GLN A 132 -5.51 13.04 26.40
N GLU A 133 -6.41 12.20 25.88
CA GLU A 133 -7.87 12.35 26.01
C GLU A 133 -8.44 11.70 27.28
N GLN A 134 -7.61 11.22 28.21
CA GLN A 134 -8.02 10.51 29.44
C GLN A 134 -8.93 9.30 29.19
N ASN A 135 -8.81 8.67 28.02
CA ASN A 135 -9.60 7.51 27.63
C ASN A 135 -8.91 6.20 28.06
N GLU A 136 -8.98 5.92 29.36
CA GLU A 136 -8.33 4.75 29.98
C GLU A 136 -8.80 3.42 29.38
N ALA A 137 -10.07 3.32 28.97
CA ALA A 137 -10.63 2.11 28.37
C ALA A 137 -9.91 1.72 27.07
N VAL A 138 -9.59 2.69 26.22
CA VAL A 138 -8.86 2.46 24.97
C VAL A 138 -7.40 2.12 25.26
N VAL A 139 -6.77 2.77 26.25
CA VAL A 139 -5.39 2.46 26.66
C VAL A 139 -5.27 1.03 27.17
N GLN A 140 -6.23 0.60 28.01
CA GLN A 140 -6.28 -0.76 28.54
C GLN A 140 -6.53 -1.79 27.44
N PHE A 141 -7.47 -1.52 26.55
CA PHE A 141 -7.77 -2.39 25.42
C PHE A 141 -6.54 -2.60 24.52
N LEU A 142 -5.86 -1.52 24.14
CA LEU A 142 -4.66 -1.60 23.30
C LEU A 142 -3.52 -2.31 24.01
N SER A 143 -3.31 -2.05 25.31
CA SER A 143 -2.25 -2.70 26.09
C SER A 143 -2.45 -4.22 26.19
N GLN A 144 -3.71 -4.67 26.34
CA GLN A 144 -4.03 -6.09 26.46
C GLN A 144 -4.05 -6.82 25.11
N ASN A 145 -4.36 -6.12 24.02
CA ASN A 145 -4.62 -6.73 22.71
C ASN A 145 -3.58 -6.38 21.64
N ALA A 146 -2.55 -5.58 21.93
CA ALA A 146 -1.57 -5.13 20.94
C ALA A 146 -0.97 -6.28 20.11
N GLU A 147 -0.54 -7.35 20.78
CA GLU A 147 0.06 -8.50 20.10
C GLU A 147 -0.98 -9.30 19.30
N LEU A 148 -2.21 -9.40 19.79
CA LEU A 148 -3.32 -10.03 19.06
C LEU A 148 -3.69 -9.23 17.80
N ILE A 149 -3.68 -7.90 17.88
CA ILE A 149 -3.92 -6.99 16.75
C ILE A 149 -2.84 -7.20 15.69
N ILE A 150 -1.56 -7.21 16.09
CA ILE A 150 -0.43 -7.47 15.18
C ILE A 150 -0.58 -8.85 14.54
N GLN A 151 -0.83 -9.90 15.33
CA GLN A 151 -1.02 -11.24 14.81
C GLN A 151 -2.20 -11.34 13.84
N THR A 152 -3.30 -10.63 14.11
CA THR A 152 -4.47 -10.64 13.22
C THR A 152 -4.16 -9.98 11.89
N ILE A 153 -3.43 -8.87 11.90
CA ILE A 153 -3.01 -8.15 10.69
C ILE A 153 -2.06 -8.99 9.83
N PHE A 154 -1.17 -9.77 10.44
CA PHE A 154 -0.12 -10.51 9.73
C PHE A 154 -0.38 -12.04 9.60
N LYS A 155 -1.55 -12.55 10.00
CA LYS A 155 -1.90 -13.99 9.91
C LYS A 155 -2.39 -14.45 8.53
N GLU A 156 -2.81 -13.55 7.64
CA GLU A 156 -3.39 -13.91 6.32
C GLU A 156 -2.36 -14.24 5.21
N HIS A 157 -1.09 -14.44 5.53
CA HIS A 157 -0.04 -14.78 4.55
C HIS A 157 0.72 -16.06 4.89
N LYS A 158 -0.01 -17.16 5.14
CA LYS A 158 0.54 -18.51 5.11
C LYS A 158 -0.01 -19.27 3.92
#